data_AF-A0A928W145-F1
#
_entry.id   AF-A0A928W145-F1
#
_cell.length_a   1.000
_cell.length_b   1.000
_cell.length_c   1.000
_cell.angle_alpha   90.00
_cell.angle_beta   90.00
_cell.angle_gamma   90.00
#
_symmetry.space_group_name_H-M   'P 1'
#
loop_
_entity.id
_entity.type
_entity.pdbx_description
1 polymer ?
#
loop_
_entity_poly.entity_id
_entity_poly.type
_entity_poly.pdbx_seq_one_letter_code
_entity_poly.pdbx_strand_id
1 'polypeptide(L)' 'MNNKIYDVAICGAGMAGLTLARQLKQTMSDLAIVLLDNASNRTAIQNKLYAFY' A
#
# COMPACT_ATOMS: atom_id res chain seq x y z
N MET A 1 15.55 15.35 -4.23
CA MET A 1 14.41 14.69 -3.58
C MET A 1 13.76 13.78 -4.60
N ASN A 2 13.67 12.47 -4.36
CA ASN A 2 13.12 11.51 -5.32
C ASN A 2 11.58 11.54 -5.23
N ASN A 3 10.92 12.26 -6.15
CA ASN A 3 9.47 12.44 -6.13
C ASN A 3 8.77 11.22 -6.72
N LYS A 4 8.40 10.25 -5.88
CA LYS A 4 7.59 9.11 -6.31
C LYS A 4 6.13 9.54 -6.40
N ILE A 5 5.55 9.44 -7.59
CA ILE A 5 4.13 9.70 -7.84
C ILE A 5 3.34 8.42 -7.53
N TYR A 6 2.26 8.57 -6.76
CA TYR A 6 1.33 7.50 -6.42
C TYR A 6 -0.08 7.96 -6.82
N ASP A 7 -0.88 7.05 -7.36
CA ASP A 7 -2.27 7.31 -7.75
C ASP A 7 -3.20 7.30 -6.53
N VAL A 8 -2.88 6.47 -5.53
CA VAL A 8 -3.70 6.31 -4.32
C VAL A 8 -2.82 6.27 -3.07
N ALA A 9 -3.19 7.06 -2.07
CA ALA A 9 -2.60 7.01 -0.73
C ALA A 9 -3.64 6.52 0.28
N ILE A 10 -3.27 5.52 1.08
CA ILE A 10 -4.12 4.92 2.12
C ILE A 10 -3.46 5.18 3.48
N CYS A 11 -4.20 5.80 4.40
CA CYS A 11 -3.72 6.05 5.76
C CYS A 11 -4.22 4.95 6.71
N GLY A 12 -3.28 4.20 7.29
CA GLY A 12 -3.48 3.02 8.13
C GLY A 12 -3.17 1.73 7.37
N ALA A 13 -2.16 0.97 7.82
CA ALA A 13 -1.76 -0.32 7.23
C ALA A 13 -2.19 -1.51 8.10
N GLY A 14 -3.27 -1.35 8.88
CA GLY A 14 -3.99 -2.47 9.49
C GLY A 14 -4.78 -3.29 8.46
N MET A 15 -5.64 -4.19 8.95
CA MET A 15 -6.41 -5.12 8.11
C MET A 15 -7.23 -4.42 7.03
N ALA A 16 -7.90 -3.30 7.35
CA ALA A 16 -8.73 -2.57 6.41
C ALA A 16 -7.89 -1.95 5.28
N GLY A 17 -6.79 -1.27 5.62
CA GLY A 17 -5.93 -0.64 4.62
C GLY A 17 -5.23 -1.64 3.71
N LEU A 18 -4.76 -2.76 4.27
CA LEU A 18 -4.15 -3.85 3.50
C LEU A 18 -5.17 -4.56 2.59
N THR A 19 -6.37 -4.82 3.10
CA THR A 19 -7.43 -5.46 2.31
C THR A 19 -7.85 -4.56 1.15
N LEU A 20 -8.03 -3.26 1.40
CA LEU A 20 -8.38 -2.28 0.38
C LEU A 20 -7.28 -2.14 -0.67
N ALA A 21 -6.01 -2.05 -0.26
CA ALA A 21 -4.88 -2.00 -1.19
C ALA A 21 -4.80 -3.25 -2.07
N ARG A 22 -5.04 -4.44 -1.48
CA ARG A 22 -5.07 -5.71 -2.20
C ARG A 22 -6.21 -5.74 -3.21
N GLN A 23 -7.42 -5.37 -2.82
CA GLN A 23 -8.58 -5.33 -3.71
C GLN A 23 -8.35 -4.34 -4.85
N LEU A 24 -7.84 -3.14 -4.56
CA LEU A 24 -7.49 -2.16 -5.60
C LEU A 24 -6.46 -2.71 -6.58
N LYS A 25 -5.40 -3.39 -6.10
CA LYS A 25 -4.43 -4.02 -7.00
C LYS A 25 -4.96 -5.20 -7.81
N GLN A 26 -5.95 -5.93 -7.29
CA GLN A 26 -6.59 -7.03 -8.02
C GLN A 26 -7.54 -6.51 -9.11
N THR A 27 -8.27 -5.42 -8.84
CA THR A 27 -9.20 -4.82 -9.82
C THR A 27 -8.49 -3.91 -10.81
N MET A 28 -7.42 -3.23 -10.38
CA MET A 28 -6.67 -2.23 -11.15
C MET A 28 -5.17 -2.42 -10.91
N SER A 29 -4.56 -3.32 -11.67
CA SER A 29 -3.16 -3.72 -11.51
C SER A 29 -2.16 -2.58 -11.67
N ASP A 30 -2.50 -1.56 -12.45
CA ASP A 30 -1.59 -0.49 -12.85
C ASP A 30 -1.48 0.63 -11.82
N LEU A 31 -2.40 0.70 -10.83
CA LEU A 31 -2.39 1.77 -9.83
C LEU A 31 -1.14 1.72 -8.95
N ALA A 32 -0.41 2.81 -8.85
CA ALA A 32 0.65 2.99 -7.86
C ALA A 32 0.03 3.37 -6.50
N ILE A 33 0.00 2.43 -5.56
CA ILE A 33 -0.63 2.61 -4.25
C ILE A 33 0.44 2.73 -3.17
N VAL A 34 0.28 3.68 -2.23
CA VAL A 34 1.09 3.80 -1.02
C VAL A 34 0.20 3.64 0.22
N LEU A 35 0.66 2.86 1.19
CA LEU A 35 0.06 2.80 2.52
C LEU A 35 0.98 3.55 3.49
N LEU A 36 0.38 4.41 4.29
CA LEU A 36 1.03 5.21 5.32
C LEU A 36 0.51 4.73 6.67
N ASP A 37 1.36 4.13 7.49
CA ASP A 37 0.99 3.78 8.86
C ASP A 37 1.83 4.55 9.87
N ASN A 38 1.25 4.79 11.04
CA ASN A 38 1.91 5.45 12.16
C ASN A 38 2.72 4.45 13.01
N ALA A 39 3.33 3.47 12.34
CA ALA A 39 4.41 2.71 12.92
C ALA A 39 5.72 3.42 12.54
N SER A 40 6.65 3.50 13.47
CA SER A 40 8.04 3.92 13.28
C SER A 40 8.82 3.12 12.20
N ASN A 41 8.12 2.31 11.40
CA ASN A 41 8.62 1.41 10.40
C ASN A 41 7.72 1.50 9.14
N ARG A 42 8.19 2.24 8.12
CA ARG A 42 7.47 2.40 6.85
C ARG A 42 7.54 1.10 6.03
N THR A 43 6.47 0.33 5.99
CA THR A 43 6.34 -0.79 5.04
C THR A 43 5.77 -0.26 3.72
N ALA A 44 6.67 0.20 2.84
CA ALA A 44 6.30 0.43 1.46
C ALA A 44 6.00 -0.92 0.80
N ILE A 45 4.72 -1.21 0.52
CA ILE A 45 4.31 -2.38 -0.26
C ILE A 45 4.65 -2.11 -1.73
N GLN A 46 5.95 -2.11 -2.06
CA GLN A 46 6.43 -2.20 -3.43
C GLN A 46 6.62 -3.68 -3.75
N ASN A 47 5.71 -4.25 -4.54
CA ASN A 47 5.88 -5.54 -5.25
C ASN A 47 6.44 -6.72 -4.44
N LYS A 48 6.15 -6.79 -3.15
CA LYS A 48 6.25 -8.03 -2.36
C LYS A 48 4.96 -8.15 -1.57
N LEU A 49 4.08 -9.04 -2.02
CA LEU A 49 3.05 -9.60 -1.16
C LEU A 49 3.79 -10.20 0.05
N TYR A 50 3.83 -9.46 1.15
CA TYR A 50 4.05 -10.08 2.43
C TYR A 50 2.73 -10.75 2.79
N ALA A 51 2.67 -12.06 2.53
CA ALA A 51 1.64 -12.91 3.08
C ALA A 51 1.74 -12.83 4.61
N PHE A 52 0.86 -12.05 5.23
CA PHE A 52 0.57 -12.18 6.65
C PHE A 52 -0.78 -12.87 6.77
N TYR A 53 -0.70 -14.03 7.41
CA TYR A 53 -1.80 -14.91 7.81
C TYR A 53 -2.76 -14.18 8.76
#